data_AF-A0A660VG26-F1
#
_entry.id   AF-A0A660VG26-F1
#
_cell.length_a   1.000
_cell.length_b   1.000
_cell.length_c   1.000
_cell.angle_alpha   90.00
_cell.angle_beta   90.00
_cell.angle_gamma   90.00
#
_symmetry.space_group_name_H-M   'P 1'
#
loop_
_entity.id
_entity.type
_entity.pdbx_description
1 polymer ?
#
loop_
_entity_poly.entity_id
_entity_poly.type
_entity_poly.pdbx_seq_one_letter_code
_entity_poly.pdbx_strand_id
1 'polypeptide(L)' 'MSGREGFERILERFAAEWSRKDETAAIVVYGSFLTGKMGRYSDLDVLVVKREDYPLESCV' A
#
# COMPACT_ATOMS: atom_id res chain seq x y z
N MET A 1 -14.28 0.82 16.77
CA MET A 1 -13.26 0.97 15.72
C MET A 1 -13.77 0.27 14.49
N SER A 2 -13.93 0.97 13.38
CA SER A 2 -14.38 0.34 12.13
C SER A 2 -13.26 -0.56 11.57
N GLY A 3 -13.61 -1.58 10.79
CA GLY A 3 -12.60 -2.41 10.10
C GLY A 3 -11.67 -1.57 9.22
N ARG A 4 -12.17 -0.45 8.69
CA ARG A 4 -11.39 0.50 7.89
C ARG A 4 -10.33 1.24 8.71
N GLU A 5 -10.69 1.77 9.88
CA GLU A 5 -9.73 2.44 10.78
C GLU A 5 -8.59 1.50 11.21
N GLY A 6 -8.89 0.21 11.36
CA GLY A 6 -7.87 -0.82 11.62
C GLY A 6 -6.88 -0.95 10.46
N PHE A 7 -7.38 -1.02 9.22
CA PHE A 7 -6.52 -1.08 8.04
C PHE A 7 -5.73 0.20 7.77
N GLU A 8 -6.31 1.37 8.02
CA GLU A 8 -5.61 2.67 7.89
C GLU A 8 -4.37 2.72 8.80
N ARG A 9 -4.51 2.30 10.07
CA ARG A 9 -3.37 2.21 11.00
C ARG A 9 -2.31 1.19 10.56
N ILE A 10 -2.72 0.06 10.01
CA ILE A 10 -1.80 -0.96 9.48
C ILE A 10 -1.04 -0.39 8.27
N LEU A 11 -1.73 0.31 7.37
CA LEU A 11 -1.13 0.99 6.22
C LEU A 11 -0.12 2.05 6.64
N GLU A 12 -0.46 2.89 7.62
CA GLU A 12 0.47 3.90 8.16
C GLU A 12 1.75 3.25 8.69
N ARG A 13 1.62 2.18 9.47
CA ARG A 13 2.77 1.44 9.99
C ARG A 13 3.59 0.78 8.88
N PHE A 14 2.93 0.14 7.94
CA PHE A 14 3.56 -0.52 6.78
C PHE A 14 4.32 0.51 5.94
N ALA A 15 3.70 1.64 5.61
CA ALA A 15 4.32 2.72 4.85
C ALA A 15 5.52 3.32 5.60
N ALA A 16 5.42 3.53 6.91
CA ALA A 16 6.53 4.03 7.72
C ALA A 16 7.72 3.05 7.78
N GLU A 17 7.46 1.74 7.74
CA GLU A 17 8.53 0.72 7.70
C GLU A 17 9.20 0.69 6.32
N TRP A 18 8.42 0.62 5.24
CA TRP A 18 8.94 0.47 3.89
C TRP A 18 9.58 1.74 3.33
N SER A 19 9.09 2.92 3.70
CA SER A 19 9.70 4.21 3.32
C SER A 19 11.11 4.42 3.87
N ARG A 20 11.49 3.69 4.94
CA ARG A 20 12.86 3.71 5.49
C ARG A 20 13.83 2.83 4.73
N LYS A 21 13.35 1.99 3.81
CA LYS A 21 14.20 1.15 2.99
C LYS A 21 14.55 1.91 1.72
N ASP A 22 15.84 2.14 1.51
CA ASP A 22 16.35 2.89 0.34
C ASP A 22 15.94 2.25 -1.00
N GLU A 23 15.68 0.94 -1.02
CA GLU A 23 15.24 0.21 -2.21
C GLU A 23 13.77 0.49 -2.58
N THR A 24 12.96 1.11 -1.72
CA THR A 24 11.55 1.37 -2.03
C THR A 24 11.42 2.58 -2.95
N ALA A 25 10.72 2.41 -4.08
CA ALA A 25 10.35 3.48 -5.00
C ALA A 25 8.91 3.96 -4.75
N ALA A 26 7.96 3.03 -4.57
CA ALA A 26 6.56 3.37 -4.32
C ALA A 26 5.84 2.28 -3.51
N ILE A 27 4.74 2.68 -2.87
CA ILE A 27 3.80 1.79 -2.20
C ILE A 27 2.42 2.10 -2.76
N VAL A 28 1.77 1.10 -3.35
CA VAL A 28 0.46 1.23 -3.98
C VAL A 28 -0.55 0.37 -3.24
N VAL A 29 -1.63 1.01 -2.79
CA VAL A 29 -2.77 0.33 -2.16
C VAL A 29 -3.85 0.15 -3.22
N TYR A 30 -4.43 -1.04 -3.32
CA TYR A 30 -5.45 -1.35 -4.32
C TYR A 30 -6.57 -2.23 -3.73
N GLY A 31 -7.38 -2.82 -4.61
CA GLY A 31 -8.40 -3.79 -4.21
C GLY A 31 -9.60 -3.21 -3.48
N SER A 32 -10.18 -4.01 -2.59
CA SER A 32 -11.47 -3.71 -1.93
C SER A 32 -11.38 -2.53 -0.95
N PHE A 33 -10.20 -2.31 -0.35
CA PHE A 33 -9.92 -1.18 0.53
C PHE A 33 -9.97 0.16 -0.22
N LEU A 34 -9.28 0.25 -1.38
CA LEU A 34 -9.24 1.45 -2.21
C LEU A 34 -10.62 1.80 -2.78
N THR A 35 -11.37 0.79 -3.23
CA THR A 35 -12.69 0.98 -3.83
C THR A 35 -13.82 1.20 -2.81
N GLY A 36 -13.53 1.14 -1.51
CA GLY A 36 -14.52 1.29 -0.44
C GLY A 36 -15.53 0.14 -0.34
N LYS A 37 -15.28 -0.98 -1.02
CA LYS A 37 -16.18 -2.16 -1.08
C LYS A 37 -15.73 -3.28 -0.16
N MET A 38 -15.18 -2.94 1.00
CA MET A 38 -14.71 -3.92 1.98
C MET A 38 -15.87 -4.75 2.54
N GLY A 39 -15.70 -6.07 2.54
CA GLY A 39 -16.54 -7.01 3.25
C GLY A 39 -15.96 -7.36 4.63
N ARG A 40 -16.69 -8.19 5.38
CA ARG A 40 -16.30 -8.64 6.72
C ARG A 40 -14.94 -9.36 6.77
N TYR A 41 -14.57 -10.01 5.68
CA TYR A 41 -13.35 -10.82 5.56
C TYR A 41 -12.41 -10.27 4.49
N SER A 42 -12.61 -9.02 4.07
CA SER A 42 -11.64 -8.35 3.19
C SER A 42 -10.29 -8.28 3.89
N ASP A 43 -9.25 -8.52 3.11
CA ASP A 43 -7.85 -8.28 3.43
C ASP A 43 -7.41 -6.93 2.83
N LEU A 44 -6.09 -6.70 2.86
CA LEU A 44 -5.46 -5.48 2.41
C LEU A 44 -4.45 -5.82 1.31
N ASP A 45 -4.69 -5.30 0.12
CA ASP A 45 -3.83 -5.48 -1.03
C ASP A 45 -2.83 -4.33 -1.15
N VAL A 46 -1.53 -4.65 -1.05
CA VAL A 46 -0.44 -3.68 -1.16
C VAL A 46 0.63 -4.18 -2.13
N LEU A 47 1.03 -3.34 -3.07
CA LEU A 47 2.17 -3.56 -3.96
C LEU A 47 3.31 -2.62 -3.54
N VAL A 48 4.51 -3.17 -3.34
CA VAL A 48 5.73 -2.39 -3.14
C VAL A 48 6.54 -2.44 -4.43
N VAL A 49 6.82 -1.27 -4.99
CA VAL A 49 7.69 -1.13 -6.16
C VAL A 49 9.09 -0.82 -5.67
N LYS A 50 10.07 -1.66 -6.02
CA LYS A 50 11.47 -1.39 -5.72
C LYS A 50 12.11 -0.50 -6.78
N ARG A 51 13.16 0.23 -6.42
CA ARG A 51 13.94 1.09 -7.33
C ARG A 51 14.63 0.29 -8.44
N GLU A 52 15.05 -0.94 -8.16
CA GLU A 52 15.63 -1.83 -9.19
C GLU A 52 14.59 -2.26 -10.24
N ASP A 53 13.33 -2.39 -9.81
CA ASP A 53 12.18 -2.65 -10.69
C ASP A 53 11.62 -1.36 -11.33
N TYR A 54 12.30 -0.22 -11.10
CA TYR A 54 11.89 1.12 -11.55
C TYR A 54 12.75 1.65 -12.71
N PRO A 55 12.81 1.00 -13.89
CA PRO A 55 13.12 1.71 -15.14
C PRO A 55 11.88 2.47 -15.67
N LEU A 56 10.90 2.80 -14.81
CA LEU A 56 9.71 3.59 -15.12
C LEU A 56 9.98 5.11 -14.97
N GLU A 57 11.18 5.57 -15.30
CA GLU A 57 11.41 6.98 -15.58
C GLU A 57 10.49 7.37 -16.76
N SER A 58 9.47 8.19 -16.49
CA SER A 58 8.58 8.81 -17.49
C SER A 58 7.57 7.90 -18.21
N CYS A 59 6.53 7.48 -17.50
CA CYS A 59 5.19 7.50 -18.11
C CYS A 59 4.40 8.60 -17.42
N VAL A 60 4.29 9.71 -18.15
CA VAL A 60 3.52 10.93 -17.86
C VAL A 60 2.08 10.60 -17.46
#